data_AF-C3ZKY0-F1
#
_entry.id   AF-C3ZKY0-F1
#
_cell.length_a   1.000
_cell.length_b   1.000
_cell.length_c   1.000
_cell.angle_alpha   90.00
_cell.angle_beta   90.00
_cell.angle_gamma   90.00
#
_symmetry.space_group_name_H-M   'P 1'
#
loop_
_entity.id
_entity.type
_entity.pdbx_description
1 polymer ?
#
loop_
_entity_poly.entity_id
_entity_poly.type
_entity_poly.pdbx_seq_one_letter_code
_entity_poly.pdbx_strand_id
1 'polypeptide(L)'
;MGGLDSIVRGLASTPHEKLDRFIVSGLTKNLFADPADSLGLDLAALNIQRGRDHGLPGYNAWRVLCGLPRARSFDDLATEIPDASTRAKLADLYSHVDDIDLFAAGLAERSVPGGLLGPTFTCLIGRQFRELRKGDRFWFENQGQFSQRQLGEVRKVTLARVLCDNTDDTSSMQRHVFELPGPGNRRVSCASIPQMDLSAWRESATVVGQVRDFFTDYFGGLRG
;
A
#
# COMPACT_ATOMS: atom_id res chain seq x y z
N MET A 1 -6.03 29.62 -5.08
CA MET A 1 -5.16 28.49 -5.47
C MET A 1 -4.72 27.79 -4.21
N GLY A 2 -5.29 26.62 -3.92
CA GLY A 2 -5.08 25.91 -2.67
C GLY A 2 -6.26 24.97 -2.48
N GLY A 3 -6.01 23.68 -2.64
CA GLY A 3 -7.03 22.64 -2.62
C GLY A 3 -6.42 21.26 -2.85
N LEU A 4 -7.26 20.25 -3.01
CA LEU A 4 -6.83 18.87 -3.20
C LEU A 4 -5.90 18.71 -4.42
N ASP A 5 -6.19 19.41 -5.52
CA ASP A 5 -5.44 19.32 -6.78
C ASP A 5 -3.97 19.74 -6.65
N SER A 6 -3.66 20.74 -5.81
CA SER A 6 -2.27 21.09 -5.51
C SER A 6 -1.55 19.98 -4.74
N ILE A 7 -2.24 19.31 -3.81
CA ILE A 7 -1.69 18.21 -3.02
C ILE A 7 -1.44 17.00 -3.91
N VAL A 8 -2.42 16.63 -4.73
CA VAL A 8 -2.32 15.51 -5.68
C VAL A 8 -1.16 15.72 -6.66
N ARG A 9 -1.00 16.93 -7.21
CA ARG A 9 0.13 17.27 -8.07
C ARG A 9 1.47 17.17 -7.34
N GLY A 10 1.51 17.58 -6.07
CA GLY A 10 2.66 17.37 -5.19
C GLY A 10 2.98 15.88 -5.05
N LEU A 11 2.03 15.08 -4.58
CA LEU A 11 2.18 13.63 -4.36
C LEU A 11 2.69 12.89 -5.60
N ALA A 12 2.20 13.25 -6.79
CA ALA A 12 2.61 12.62 -8.04
C ALA A 12 3.95 13.14 -8.60
N SER A 13 4.60 14.13 -7.99
CA SER A 13 5.81 14.75 -8.60
C SER A 13 6.91 15.11 -7.62
N THR A 14 6.69 14.95 -6.33
CA THR A 14 7.75 15.02 -5.32
C THR A 14 8.27 13.61 -5.03
N PRO A 15 9.59 13.45 -4.85
CA PRO A 15 10.14 12.17 -4.40
C PRO A 15 9.57 11.82 -3.02
N HIS A 16 9.40 10.52 -2.77
CA HIS A 16 9.28 10.03 -1.39
C HIS A 16 10.60 10.23 -0.65
N GLU A 17 10.53 10.30 0.68
CA GLU A 17 11.73 10.15 1.51
C GLU A 17 12.35 8.76 1.32
N LYS A 18 13.66 8.69 1.54
CA LYS A 18 14.38 7.43 1.47
C LYS A 18 13.85 6.48 2.56
N LEU A 19 13.53 5.24 2.19
CA LEU A 19 13.19 4.22 3.18
C LEU A 19 14.46 3.71 3.85
N ASP A 20 14.68 4.11 5.10
CA ASP A 20 15.73 3.61 5.96
C ASP A 20 15.30 3.62 7.44
N ARG A 21 16.25 3.34 8.34
CA ARG A 21 15.99 3.28 9.79
C ARG A 21 15.76 4.65 10.45
N PHE A 22 15.88 5.76 9.72
CA PHE A 22 15.65 7.08 10.24
C PHE A 22 14.26 7.57 9.88
N ILE A 23 13.62 8.24 10.82
CA ILE A 23 12.29 8.80 10.65
C ILE A 23 12.37 10.29 10.97
N VAL A 24 11.77 11.11 10.10
CA VAL A 24 11.81 12.57 10.17
C VAL A 24 11.26 13.10 11.51
N SER A 25 11.79 14.25 11.97
CA SER A 25 11.41 14.87 13.26
C SER A 25 9.92 15.20 13.36
N GLY A 26 9.27 15.49 12.24
CA GLY A 26 7.82 15.68 12.17
C GLY A 26 7.02 14.48 12.69
N LEU A 27 7.58 13.26 12.61
CA LEU A 27 6.96 12.04 13.10
C LEU A 27 7.56 11.52 14.41
N THR A 28 8.83 11.84 14.72
CA THR A 28 9.50 11.34 15.96
C THR A 28 9.48 12.33 17.13
N LYS A 29 9.20 13.61 16.89
CA LYS A 29 9.19 14.64 17.94
C LYS A 29 7.91 15.48 17.96
N ASN A 30 7.34 15.71 16.79
CA ASN A 30 6.28 16.70 16.60
C ASN A 30 4.98 16.04 16.08
N LEU A 31 4.79 14.73 16.27
CA LEU A 31 3.57 14.06 15.81
C LEU A 31 2.37 14.65 16.56
N PHE A 32 1.43 15.24 15.83
CA PHE A 32 0.25 15.92 16.37
C PHE A 32 0.54 17.06 17.37
N ALA A 33 1.71 17.69 17.27
CA ALA A 33 1.98 18.90 18.05
C ALA A 33 1.05 20.04 17.61
N ASP A 34 0.15 20.48 18.49
CA ASP A 34 -0.72 21.63 18.30
C ASP A 34 -0.85 22.44 19.61
N PRO A 35 -0.35 23.69 19.68
CA PRO A 35 0.34 24.44 18.64
C PRO A 35 1.70 23.83 18.25
N ALA A 36 2.31 24.28 17.15
CA ALA A 36 3.54 23.68 16.60
C ALA A 36 4.73 23.60 17.59
N ASP A 37 4.76 24.49 18.58
CA ASP A 37 5.78 24.53 19.64
C ASP A 37 5.44 23.66 20.87
N SER A 38 4.31 22.94 20.84
CA SER A 38 3.91 22.01 21.90
C SER A 38 4.69 20.70 21.82
N LEU A 39 4.67 19.95 22.92
CA LEU A 39 5.24 18.60 22.96
C LEU A 39 4.41 17.67 22.06
N GLY A 40 5.02 17.15 21.00
CA GLY A 40 4.42 16.13 20.15
C GLY A 40 4.70 14.71 20.63
N LEU A 41 4.07 13.75 19.96
CA LEU A 41 4.32 12.33 20.15
C LEU A 41 5.47 11.84 19.26
N ASP A 42 5.98 10.64 19.55
CA ASP A 42 6.95 9.92 18.73
C ASP A 42 6.30 8.69 18.09
N LEU A 43 6.04 8.75 16.78
CA LEU A 43 5.43 7.66 16.02
C LEU A 43 6.29 6.38 16.01
N ALA A 44 7.62 6.52 16.00
CA ALA A 44 8.51 5.36 16.00
C ALA A 44 8.43 4.64 17.34
N ALA A 45 8.47 5.39 18.44
CA ALA A 45 8.29 4.85 19.79
C ALA A 45 6.89 4.23 19.97
N LEU A 46 5.85 4.89 19.45
CA LEU A 46 4.48 4.36 19.45
C LEU A 46 4.36 3.04 18.67
N ASN A 47 5.02 2.91 17.52
CA ASN A 47 4.99 1.67 16.73
C ASN A 47 5.69 0.51 17.46
N ILE A 48 6.83 0.78 18.10
CA ILE A 48 7.52 -0.21 18.94
C ILE A 48 6.62 -0.63 20.10
N GLN A 49 6.07 0.34 20.84
CA GLN A 49 5.19 0.06 21.97
C GLN A 49 3.91 -0.68 21.54
N ARG A 50 3.35 -0.36 20.37
CA ARG A 50 2.19 -1.05 19.80
C ARG A 50 2.51 -2.50 19.46
N GLY A 51 3.71 -2.77 18.93
CA GLY A 51 4.15 -4.15 18.68
C GLY A 51 4.18 -4.99 19.97
N ARG A 52 4.68 -4.41 21.06
CA ARG A 52 4.71 -5.05 22.39
C ARG A 52 3.32 -5.24 22.99
N ASP A 53 2.47 -4.22 22.90
CA ASP A 53 1.06 -4.25 23.30
C ASP A 53 0.28 -5.37 22.58
N HIS A 54 0.54 -5.55 21.29
CA HIS A 54 -0.06 -6.62 20.48
C HIS A 54 0.61 -8.00 20.68
N GLY A 55 1.60 -8.11 21.58
CA GLY A 55 2.31 -9.36 21.85
C GLY A 55 3.05 -9.91 20.63
N LEU A 56 3.54 -9.04 19.74
CA LEU A 56 4.30 -9.49 18.58
C LEU A 56 5.58 -10.21 19.03
N PRO A 57 5.89 -11.40 18.47
CA PRO A 57 7.18 -12.03 18.68
C PRO A 57 8.33 -11.14 18.22
N GLY A 58 9.50 -11.32 18.82
CA GLY A 58 10.73 -10.66 18.40
C GLY A 58 11.11 -10.99 16.94
N TYR A 59 11.94 -10.13 16.36
CA TYR A 59 12.36 -10.15 14.96
C TYR A 59 12.85 -11.53 14.49
N ASN A 60 13.59 -12.25 15.32
CA ASN A 60 14.14 -13.57 14.99
C ASN A 60 13.06 -14.64 14.72
N ALA A 61 11.89 -14.56 15.37
CA ALA A 61 10.78 -15.46 15.08
C ALA A 61 10.23 -15.25 13.66
N TRP A 62 10.16 -13.99 13.22
CA TRP A 62 9.72 -13.63 11.88
C TRP A 62 10.75 -13.96 10.81
N ARG A 63 12.05 -13.81 11.10
CA ARG A 63 13.14 -14.30 10.24
C ARG A 63 12.96 -15.79 9.93
N VAL A 64 12.80 -16.61 10.96
CA VAL A 64 12.61 -18.07 10.81
C VAL A 64 11.34 -18.39 10.04
N LEU A 65 10.22 -17.71 10.33
CA LEU A 65 8.97 -17.87 9.57
C LEU A 65 9.16 -17.59 8.07
N CYS A 66 10.05 -16.64 7.74
CA CYS A 66 10.40 -16.25 6.38
C CYS A 66 11.54 -17.07 5.76
N GLY A 67 11.99 -18.14 6.41
CA GLY A 67 13.05 -19.02 5.92
C GLY A 67 14.46 -18.44 6.04
N LEU A 68 14.63 -17.32 6.75
CA LEU A 68 15.94 -16.76 7.05
C LEU A 68 16.57 -17.49 8.26
N PRO A 69 17.90 -17.61 8.32
CA PRO A 69 18.57 -18.17 9.48
C PRO A 69 18.24 -17.38 10.76
N ARG A 70 18.00 -18.11 11.85
CA ARG A 70 17.90 -17.53 13.19
C ARG A 70 19.26 -16.99 13.60
N ALA A 71 19.34 -15.71 13.94
CA ALA A 71 20.54 -15.10 14.48
C ALA A 71 20.75 -15.54 15.94
N ARG A 72 21.99 -15.83 16.32
CA ARG A 72 22.40 -16.12 17.71
C ARG A 72 23.23 -14.98 18.32
N SER A 73 23.75 -14.11 17.47
CA SER A 73 24.44 -12.88 17.85
C SER A 73 23.95 -11.70 17.01
N PHE A 74 24.23 -10.47 17.46
CA PHE A 74 23.95 -9.28 16.64
C PHE A 74 24.76 -9.29 15.35
N ASP A 75 25.97 -9.87 15.31
CA ASP A 75 26.80 -9.94 14.11
C ASP A 75 26.27 -10.90 13.05
N ASP A 76 25.48 -11.92 13.44
CA ASP A 76 24.81 -12.81 12.50
C ASP A 76 23.80 -12.07 11.59
N LEU A 77 23.41 -10.85 11.98
CA LEU A 77 22.53 -9.98 11.21
C LEU A 77 23.24 -9.23 10.06
N ALA A 78 24.57 -9.39 9.90
CA ALA A 78 25.35 -8.59 8.95
C ALA A 78 24.90 -8.72 7.48
N THR A 79 24.24 -9.83 7.12
CA THR A 79 23.69 -10.01 5.78
C THR A 79 22.49 -9.11 5.53
N GLU A 80 21.53 -9.07 6.47
CA GLU A 80 20.30 -8.28 6.34
C GLU A 80 20.51 -6.83 6.79
N ILE A 81 21.32 -6.58 7.81
CA ILE A 81 21.64 -5.26 8.38
C ILE A 81 23.15 -5.04 8.21
N PRO A 82 23.64 -4.61 7.03
CA PRO A 82 25.07 -4.54 6.74
C PRO A 82 25.81 -3.46 7.52
N ASP A 83 25.13 -2.39 7.97
CA ASP A 83 25.75 -1.31 8.75
C ASP A 83 26.10 -1.78 10.18
N ALA A 84 27.39 -1.96 10.44
CA ALA A 84 27.90 -2.39 11.74
C ALA A 84 27.55 -1.41 12.87
N SER A 85 27.46 -0.11 12.58
CA SER A 85 27.09 0.89 13.58
C SER A 85 25.64 0.74 14.03
N THR A 86 24.75 0.30 13.12
CA THR A 86 23.36 -0.05 13.45
C THR A 86 23.29 -1.29 14.32
N ARG A 87 24.05 -2.34 13.97
CA ARG A 87 24.08 -3.58 14.77
C ARG A 87 24.63 -3.34 16.18
N ALA A 88 25.67 -2.51 16.32
CA ALA A 88 26.21 -2.10 17.62
C ALA A 88 25.15 -1.40 18.48
N LYS A 89 24.40 -0.45 17.90
CA LYS A 89 23.31 0.23 18.62
C LYS A 89 22.19 -0.72 19.03
N LEU A 90 21.87 -1.72 18.21
CA LEU A 90 20.91 -2.76 18.60
C LEU A 90 21.44 -3.58 19.79
N ALA A 91 22.73 -3.92 19.79
CA ALA A 91 23.36 -4.62 20.90
C ALA A 91 23.41 -3.79 22.20
N ASP A 92 23.54 -2.47 22.09
CA ASP A 92 23.49 -1.57 23.25
C ASP A 92 22.07 -1.44 23.84
N LEU A 93 21.04 -1.58 23.00
CA LEU A 93 19.64 -1.36 23.37
C LEU A 93 18.90 -2.63 23.80
N TYR A 94 19.22 -3.78 23.20
CA TYR A 94 18.55 -5.06 23.45
C TYR A 94 19.51 -6.04 24.12
N SER A 95 19.04 -6.70 25.18
CA SER A 95 19.87 -7.65 25.94
C SER A 95 20.24 -8.89 25.12
N HIS A 96 19.36 -9.33 24.21
CA HIS A 96 19.61 -10.45 23.31
C HIS A 96 19.03 -10.19 21.92
N VAL A 97 19.59 -10.85 20.89
CA VAL A 97 19.15 -10.71 19.48
C VAL A 97 17.70 -11.16 19.27
N ASP A 98 17.17 -11.99 20.16
CA ASP A 98 15.78 -12.44 20.15
C ASP A 98 14.78 -11.38 20.62
N ASP A 99 15.25 -10.36 21.35
CA ASP A 99 14.41 -9.32 21.95
C ASP A 99 14.17 -8.14 21.01
N ILE A 100 14.83 -8.11 19.84
CA ILE A 100 14.73 -6.99 18.90
C ILE A 100 13.29 -6.89 18.38
N ASP A 101 12.67 -5.74 18.58
CA ASP A 101 11.33 -5.46 18.06
C ASP A 101 11.32 -5.53 16.52
N LEU A 102 10.31 -6.21 15.96
CA LEU A 102 10.19 -6.42 14.50
C LEU A 102 10.24 -5.10 13.72
N PHE A 103 9.56 -4.05 14.19
CA PHE A 103 9.52 -2.76 13.51
C PHE A 103 10.90 -2.13 13.37
N ALA A 104 11.69 -2.14 14.45
CA ALA A 104 13.03 -1.56 14.47
C ALA A 104 13.99 -2.32 13.55
N ALA A 105 13.98 -3.66 13.62
CA ALA A 105 14.83 -4.48 12.77
C ALA A 105 14.43 -4.39 11.29
N GLY A 106 13.14 -4.45 10.98
CA GLY A 106 12.66 -4.45 9.60
C GLY A 106 12.97 -3.16 8.83
N LEU A 107 13.02 -2.01 9.51
CA LEU A 107 13.48 -0.74 8.92
C LEU A 107 15.02 -0.67 8.78
N ALA A 108 15.76 -1.43 9.59
CA ALA A 108 17.21 -1.49 9.55
C ALA A 108 17.75 -2.43 8.47
N GLU A 109 16.92 -3.34 7.94
CA GLU A 109 17.31 -4.22 6.86
C GLU A 109 17.61 -3.44 5.56
N ARG A 110 18.64 -3.86 4.83
CA ARG A 110 18.89 -3.39 3.47
C ARG A 110 17.76 -3.86 2.54
N SER A 111 17.37 -3.00 1.62
CA SER A 111 16.37 -3.33 0.61
C SER A 111 16.80 -4.50 -0.28
N VAL A 112 15.84 -5.34 -0.68
CA VAL A 112 16.06 -6.37 -1.70
C VAL A 112 16.26 -5.75 -3.09
N PRO A 113 16.95 -6.41 -4.03
CA PRO A 113 17.12 -5.89 -5.39
C PRO A 113 15.77 -5.59 -6.06
N GLY A 114 15.60 -4.36 -6.56
CA GLY A 114 14.36 -3.91 -7.21
C GLY A 114 13.19 -3.65 -6.26
N GLY A 115 13.39 -3.73 -4.94
CA GLY A 115 12.38 -3.43 -3.93
C GLY A 115 12.84 -2.34 -2.97
N LEU A 116 11.90 -1.85 -2.15
CA LEU A 116 12.17 -0.86 -1.10
C LEU A 116 12.45 -1.54 0.25
N LEU A 117 11.82 -2.68 0.50
CA LEU A 117 11.84 -3.36 1.80
C LEU A 117 12.99 -4.36 1.91
N GLY A 118 13.42 -4.62 3.14
CA GLY A 118 14.29 -5.75 3.44
C GLY A 118 13.60 -7.11 3.37
N PRO A 119 14.37 -8.21 3.35
CA PRO A 119 13.86 -9.56 3.12
C PRO A 119 12.73 -9.97 4.07
N THR A 120 12.78 -9.59 5.35
CA THR A 120 11.74 -9.95 6.33
C THR A 120 10.43 -9.25 6.01
N PHE A 121 10.44 -7.92 5.82
CA PHE A 121 9.23 -7.19 5.47
C PHE A 121 8.70 -7.53 4.07
N THR A 122 9.56 -7.77 3.08
CA THR A 122 9.14 -8.28 1.76
C THR A 122 8.39 -9.61 1.91
N CYS A 123 8.90 -10.54 2.71
CA CYS A 123 8.23 -11.81 2.97
C CYS A 123 6.87 -11.61 3.67
N LEU A 124 6.81 -10.88 4.78
CA LEU A 124 5.58 -10.72 5.56
C LEU A 124 4.48 -10.02 4.76
N ILE A 125 4.83 -8.88 4.14
CA ILE A 125 3.89 -8.09 3.33
C ILE A 125 3.48 -8.88 2.08
N GLY A 126 4.43 -9.53 1.40
CA GLY A 126 4.13 -10.37 0.23
C GLY A 126 3.22 -11.55 0.54
N ARG A 127 3.43 -12.22 1.68
CA ARG A 127 2.52 -13.28 2.17
C ARG A 127 1.13 -12.71 2.45
N GLN A 128 1.03 -11.60 3.17
CA GLN A 128 -0.25 -10.98 3.49
C GLN A 128 -1.04 -10.58 2.22
N PHE A 129 -0.41 -9.91 1.25
CA PHE A 129 -1.06 -9.55 -0.01
C PHE A 129 -1.47 -10.78 -0.83
N ARG A 130 -0.67 -11.85 -0.82
CA ARG A 130 -1.05 -13.11 -1.48
C ARG A 130 -2.28 -13.73 -0.84
N GLU A 131 -2.35 -13.80 0.48
CA GLU A 131 -3.50 -14.37 1.18
C GLU A 131 -4.76 -13.51 0.98
N LEU A 132 -4.64 -12.18 1.00
CA LEU A 132 -5.75 -11.28 0.67
C LEU A 132 -6.27 -11.54 -0.75
N ARG A 133 -5.39 -11.64 -1.74
CA ARG A 133 -5.77 -11.91 -3.13
C ARG A 133 -6.41 -13.30 -3.30
N LYS A 134 -5.80 -14.35 -2.73
CA LYS A 134 -6.26 -15.74 -2.91
C LYS A 134 -7.52 -16.05 -2.09
N GLY A 135 -7.65 -15.44 -0.91
CA GLY A 135 -8.77 -15.66 -0.01
C GLY A 135 -10.00 -14.81 -0.33
N ASP A 136 -9.87 -13.80 -1.20
CA ASP A 136 -10.99 -12.95 -1.59
C ASP A 136 -11.83 -13.61 -2.70
N ARG A 137 -13.04 -14.03 -2.32
CA ARG A 137 -14.03 -14.56 -3.25
C ARG A 137 -14.36 -13.55 -4.37
N PHE A 138 -14.33 -12.27 -4.06
CA PHE A 138 -14.66 -11.17 -4.97
C PHE A 138 -13.42 -10.55 -5.63
N TRP A 139 -12.25 -11.20 -5.55
CA TRP A 139 -11.07 -10.74 -6.27
C TRP A 139 -11.41 -10.55 -7.76
N PHE A 140 -11.14 -9.36 -8.30
CA PHE A 140 -11.70 -8.91 -9.59
C PHE A 140 -11.33 -9.80 -10.79
N GLU A 141 -10.24 -10.58 -10.70
CA GLU A 141 -9.85 -11.51 -11.78
C GLU A 141 -10.44 -12.92 -11.63
N ASN A 142 -11.17 -13.19 -10.55
CA ASN A 142 -11.83 -14.47 -10.37
C ASN A 142 -12.93 -14.66 -11.43
N GLN A 143 -13.13 -15.92 -11.82
CA GLN A 143 -14.18 -16.26 -12.77
C GLN A 143 -15.56 -15.86 -12.22
N GLY A 144 -16.38 -15.28 -13.08
CA GLY A 144 -17.73 -14.85 -12.74
C GLY A 144 -17.84 -13.48 -12.06
N GLN A 145 -16.73 -12.83 -11.67
CA GLN A 145 -16.80 -11.47 -11.10
C GLN A 145 -17.07 -10.42 -12.18
N PHE A 146 -16.38 -10.53 -13.31
CA PHE A 146 -16.57 -9.69 -14.47
C PHE A 146 -16.64 -10.55 -15.73
N SER A 147 -17.43 -10.11 -16.71
CA SER A 147 -17.31 -10.62 -18.08
C SER A 147 -15.92 -10.29 -18.65
N GLN A 148 -15.49 -11.00 -19.70
CA GLN A 148 -14.21 -10.71 -20.35
C GLN A 148 -14.11 -9.27 -20.87
N ARG A 149 -15.23 -8.70 -21.34
CA ARG A 149 -15.30 -7.31 -21.78
C ARG A 149 -15.06 -6.35 -20.62
N GLN A 150 -15.79 -6.54 -19.52
CA GLN A 150 -15.64 -5.73 -18.30
C GLN A 150 -14.23 -5.84 -17.70
N LEU A 151 -13.68 -7.05 -17.59
CA LEU A 151 -12.33 -7.27 -17.07
C LEU A 151 -11.27 -6.60 -17.95
N GLY A 152 -11.47 -6.59 -19.27
CA GLY A 152 -10.65 -5.83 -20.21
C GLY A 152 -10.63 -4.33 -19.90
N GLU A 153 -11.79 -3.75 -19.55
CA GLU A 153 -11.88 -2.34 -19.16
C GLU A 153 -11.26 -2.06 -17.78
N VAL A 154 -11.46 -2.93 -16.78
CA VAL A 154 -10.83 -2.81 -15.46
C VAL A 154 -9.30 -2.83 -15.57
N ARG A 155 -8.73 -3.71 -16.40
CA ARG A 155 -7.27 -3.81 -16.58
C ARG A 155 -6.63 -2.60 -17.27
N LYS A 156 -7.39 -1.77 -17.97
CA LYS A 156 -6.88 -0.52 -18.58
C LYS A 156 -6.69 0.59 -17.56
N VAL A 157 -7.31 0.49 -16.39
CA VAL A 157 -7.28 1.56 -15.38
C VAL A 157 -5.85 1.79 -14.91
N THR A 158 -5.46 3.07 -14.91
CA THR A 158 -4.24 3.56 -14.28
C THR A 158 -4.61 4.59 -13.23
N LEU A 159 -3.82 4.71 -12.17
CA LEU A 159 -4.04 5.78 -11.19
C LEU A 159 -3.90 7.17 -11.86
N ALA A 160 -3.07 7.31 -12.90
CA ALA A 160 -3.01 8.52 -13.72
C ALA A 160 -4.38 8.91 -14.30
N ARG A 161 -5.12 7.94 -14.85
CA ARG A 161 -6.48 8.16 -15.39
C ARG A 161 -7.45 8.56 -14.29
N VAL A 162 -7.43 7.85 -13.16
CA VAL A 162 -8.27 8.17 -12.00
C VAL A 162 -8.05 9.62 -11.55
N LEU A 163 -6.80 10.06 -11.44
CA LEU A 163 -6.50 11.44 -11.06
C LEU A 163 -6.97 12.44 -12.13
N CYS A 164 -6.75 12.16 -13.42
CA CYS A 164 -7.24 13.02 -14.52
C CYS A 164 -8.77 13.13 -14.60
N ASP A 165 -9.53 12.10 -14.19
CA ASP A 165 -11.01 12.13 -14.20
C ASP A 165 -11.61 12.83 -12.97
N ASN A 166 -10.85 12.98 -11.88
CA ASN A 166 -11.37 13.41 -10.56
C ASN A 166 -10.64 14.63 -9.98
N THR A 167 -9.90 15.38 -10.80
CA THR A 167 -9.29 16.66 -10.42
C THR A 167 -9.60 17.70 -11.48
N ASP A 168 -9.89 18.93 -11.05
CA ASP A 168 -10.42 19.99 -11.90
C ASP A 168 -9.32 20.67 -12.73
N ASP A 169 -8.12 20.84 -12.15
CA ASP A 169 -7.00 21.59 -12.73
C ASP A 169 -5.88 20.69 -13.31
N THR A 170 -6.18 19.41 -13.59
CA THR A 170 -5.20 18.45 -14.12
C THR A 170 -5.43 18.15 -15.59
N SER A 171 -4.77 18.91 -16.47
CA SER A 171 -4.80 18.67 -17.92
C SER A 171 -3.72 17.71 -18.42
N SER A 172 -2.71 17.42 -17.59
CA SER A 172 -1.62 16.50 -17.93
C SER A 172 -1.08 15.74 -16.72
N MET A 173 -0.69 14.48 -16.96
CA MET A 173 -0.15 13.56 -15.94
C MET A 173 0.82 12.58 -16.60
N GLN A 174 1.81 12.08 -15.85
CA GLN A 174 2.64 10.96 -16.29
C GLN A 174 1.87 9.63 -16.21
N ARG A 175 2.20 8.64 -17.04
CA ARG A 175 1.44 7.39 -17.10
C ARG A 175 1.67 6.52 -15.85
N HIS A 176 2.88 6.49 -15.32
CA HIS A 176 3.24 5.74 -14.11
C HIS A 176 3.39 6.69 -12.93
N VAL A 177 2.30 6.94 -12.18
CA VAL A 177 2.29 7.99 -11.13
C VAL A 177 3.10 7.66 -9.88
N PHE A 178 3.48 6.40 -9.68
CA PHE A 178 4.42 6.02 -8.61
C PHE A 178 5.88 6.28 -8.97
N GLU A 179 6.16 6.61 -10.23
CA GLU A 179 7.48 7.02 -10.72
C GLU A 179 7.48 8.53 -10.97
N LEU A 180 8.64 9.16 -10.72
CA LEU A 180 8.78 10.58 -10.97
C LEU A 180 8.66 10.91 -12.47
N PRO A 181 8.12 12.10 -12.81
CA PRO A 181 8.18 12.59 -14.18
C PRO A 181 9.62 12.71 -14.68
N GLY A 182 9.90 12.16 -15.86
CA GLY A 182 11.25 12.16 -16.43
C GLY A 182 11.28 11.66 -17.88
N PRO A 183 12.45 11.52 -18.52
CA PRO A 183 12.56 11.10 -19.92
C PRO A 183 11.80 9.82 -20.28
N GLY A 184 11.72 8.84 -19.37
CA GLY A 184 10.97 7.58 -19.55
C GLY A 184 9.52 7.60 -19.06
N ASN A 185 9.10 8.67 -18.38
CA ASN A 185 7.77 8.80 -17.79
C ASN A 185 7.29 10.26 -17.87
N ARG A 186 7.31 10.82 -19.07
CA ARG A 186 6.94 12.22 -19.30
C ARG A 186 5.44 12.40 -19.03
N ARG A 187 5.09 13.61 -18.60
CA ARG A 187 3.68 14.01 -18.54
C ARG A 187 3.10 14.06 -19.96
N VAL A 188 1.90 13.53 -20.10
CA VAL A 188 1.12 13.56 -21.34
C VAL A 188 -0.23 14.20 -21.07
N SER A 189 -0.90 14.68 -22.11
CA SER A 189 -2.27 15.19 -21.98
C SER A 189 -3.17 14.10 -21.41
N CYS A 190 -4.01 14.45 -20.44
CA CYS A 190 -5.00 13.54 -19.87
C CYS A 190 -5.90 12.94 -20.96
N ALA A 191 -6.21 13.68 -22.03
CA ALA A 191 -6.99 13.16 -23.16
C ALA A 191 -6.31 11.97 -23.89
N SER A 192 -4.99 11.81 -23.75
CA SER A 192 -4.22 10.70 -24.34
C SER A 192 -4.04 9.49 -23.40
N ILE A 193 -4.60 9.56 -22.18
CA ILE A 193 -4.59 8.46 -21.22
C ILE A 193 -5.92 7.72 -21.36
N PRO A 194 -5.89 6.42 -21.73
CA PRO A 194 -7.10 5.64 -21.98
C PRO A 194 -8.11 5.71 -20.83
N GLN A 195 -9.38 5.95 -21.17
CA GLN A 195 -10.51 5.90 -20.25
C GLN A 195 -11.13 4.50 -20.24
N MET A 196 -11.81 4.17 -19.14
CA MET A 196 -12.62 2.95 -19.05
C MET A 196 -13.90 3.11 -19.88
N ASP A 197 -14.21 2.15 -20.76
CA ASP A 197 -15.50 2.12 -21.47
C ASP A 197 -16.59 1.47 -20.60
N LEU A 198 -17.39 2.30 -19.91
CA LEU A 198 -18.48 1.83 -19.06
C LEU A 198 -19.66 1.21 -19.84
N SER A 199 -19.69 1.31 -21.18
CA SER A 199 -20.72 0.62 -21.97
C SER A 199 -20.62 -0.91 -21.87
N ALA A 200 -19.50 -1.44 -21.38
CA ALA A 200 -19.36 -2.86 -21.03
C ALA A 200 -20.26 -3.31 -19.88
N TRP A 201 -20.82 -2.39 -19.08
CA TRP A 201 -21.80 -2.65 -18.03
C TRP A 201 -23.23 -2.33 -18.43
N ARG A 202 -23.46 -1.94 -19.69
CA ARG A 202 -24.81 -1.64 -20.16
C ARG A 202 -25.64 -2.93 -20.21
N GLU A 203 -26.69 -2.97 -19.40
CA GLU A 203 -27.68 -4.05 -19.43
C GLU A 203 -28.70 -3.84 -20.56
N SER A 204 -29.19 -4.94 -21.13
CA SER A 204 -30.30 -4.90 -22.09
C SER A 204 -31.64 -4.76 -21.37
N ALA A 205 -32.53 -3.91 -21.89
CA ALA A 205 -33.85 -3.67 -21.29
C ALA A 205 -34.75 -4.92 -21.17
N THR A 206 -34.43 -5.98 -21.92
CA THR A 206 -35.10 -7.30 -21.87
C THR A 206 -35.00 -7.98 -20.50
N VAL A 207 -33.91 -7.75 -19.75
CA VAL A 207 -33.73 -8.30 -18.39
C VAL A 207 -34.58 -7.54 -17.37
N VAL A 208 -34.75 -6.23 -17.55
CA VAL A 208 -35.62 -5.39 -16.70
C VAL A 208 -37.10 -5.78 -16.87
N GLY A 209 -37.50 -6.19 -18.08
CA GLY A 209 -38.82 -6.74 -18.37
C GLY A 209 -39.10 -8.02 -17.58
N GLN A 210 -38.17 -8.97 -17.56
CA GLN A 210 -38.34 -10.24 -16.84
C GLN A 210 -38.45 -10.07 -15.32
N VAL A 211 -37.77 -9.08 -14.72
CA VAL A 211 -37.92 -8.79 -13.28
C VAL A 211 -39.28 -8.15 -13.00
N ARG A 212 -39.78 -7.27 -13.87
CA ARG A 212 -41.16 -6.74 -13.76
C ARG A 212 -42.19 -7.85 -13.90
N ASP A 213 -42.03 -8.73 -14.87
CA ASP A 213 -42.98 -9.81 -15.15
C ASP A 213 -43.01 -10.83 -13.99
N PHE A 214 -41.87 -11.17 -13.40
CA PHE A 214 -41.82 -12.02 -12.20
C PHE A 214 -42.58 -11.42 -11.01
N PHE A 215 -42.44 -10.12 -10.73
CA PHE A 215 -43.20 -9.47 -9.65
C PHE A 215 -44.69 -9.33 -9.98
N THR A 216 -45.04 -9.12 -11.24
CA THR A 216 -46.45 -8.99 -11.67
C THR A 216 -47.16 -10.33 -11.62
N ASP A 217 -46.49 -11.42 -12.01
CA ASP A 217 -47.05 -12.77 -11.99
C ASP A 217 -47.12 -13.37 -10.58
N TYR A 218 -46.16 -13.08 -9.69
CA TYR A 218 -46.17 -13.60 -8.32
C TYR A 218 -46.99 -12.77 -7.31
N PHE A 219 -47.09 -11.45 -7.49
CA PHE A 219 -47.79 -10.57 -6.53
C PHE A 219 -49.03 -9.87 -7.10
N GLY A 220 -49.27 -9.93 -8.42
CA GLY A 220 -50.43 -9.31 -9.07
C GLY A 220 -51.77 -10.01 -8.81
N GLY A 221 -51.76 -11.23 -8.25
CA GLY A 221 -52.96 -12.03 -7.97
C GLY A 221 -53.70 -11.69 -6.66
N LEU A 222 -53.19 -10.76 -5.85
CA LEU A 222 -53.84 -10.37 -4.58
C LEU A 222 -54.55 -9.02 -4.72
N ARG A 223 -55.64 -9.01 -5.49
CA ARG A 223 -56.73 -8.04 -5.31
C ARG A 223 -58.01 -8.83 -5.07
N GLY A 224 -58.31 -9.05 -3.79
CA GLY A 224 -59.67 -9.27 -3.31
C GLY A 224 -60.39 -7.94 -3.17
#